data_AF-A0A9W4D2L3-F1
#
_entry.id   AF-A0A9W4D2L3-F1
#
_cell.length_a   1.000
_cell.length_b   1.000
_cell.length_c   1.000
_cell.angle_alpha   90.00
_cell.angle_beta   90.00
_cell.angle_gamma   90.00
#
_symmetry.space_group_name_H-M   'P 1'
#
loop_
_entity.id
_entity.type
_entity.pdbx_description
1 polymer ?
#
loop_
_entity_poly.entity_id
_entity_poly.type
_entity_poly.pdbx_seq_one_letter_code
_entity_poly.pdbx_strand_id
1 'polypeptide(L)' 'MPEFLAGIRDAVVQHQRLHVEKRILHGDISDVHIVLTNNTEDDKSRGMLIDLGRSATLEQNLAAEND' A
#
# COMPACT_ATOMS: atom_id res chain seq x y z
N MET A 1 -7.36 -15.90 -11.83
CA MET A 1 -7.01 -14.51 -12.22
C MET A 1 -7.81 -13.45 -11.45
N PRO A 2 -9.11 -13.64 -11.12
CA PRO A 2 -9.84 -12.69 -10.26
C PRO A 2 -9.17 -12.40 -8.91
N GLU A 3 -8.44 -13.37 -8.37
CA GLU A 3 -7.74 -13.32 -7.09
C GLU A 3 -6.56 -12.35 -7.14
N PHE A 4 -5.81 -12.36 -8.25
CA PHE A 4 -4.69 -11.47 -8.50
C PHE A 4 -5.14 -10.00 -8.58
N LEU A 5 -6.21 -9.73 -9.34
CA LEU A 5 -6.78 -8.38 -9.44
C LEU A 5 -7.36 -7.90 -8.11
N ALA A 6 -7.97 -8.81 -7.33
CA ALA A 6 -8.45 -8.48 -6.00
C ALA A 6 -7.29 -8.12 -5.06
N GLY A 7 -6.19 -8.86 -5.10
CA GLY A 7 -5.01 -8.55 -4.29
C GLY A 7 -4.37 -7.19 -4.61
N ILE A 8 -4.24 -6.87 -5.90
CA ILE A 8 -3.74 -5.54 -6.32
C ILE A 8 -4.69 -4.43 -5.84
N ARG A 9 -6.00 -4.59 -6.04
CA ARG A 9 -6.99 -3.62 -5.57
C ARG A 9 -6.86 -3.39 -4.06
N ASP A 10 -6.74 -4.47 -3.29
CA ASP A 10 -6.70 -4.38 -1.84
C ASP A 10 -5.42 -3.69 -1.35
N ALA A 11 -4.28 -3.90 -2.03
CA ALA A 11 -3.04 -3.16 -1.78
C ALA A 11 -3.17 -1.65 -2.08
N VAL A 12 -3.83 -1.30 -3.19
CA VAL A 12 -4.11 0.11 -3.53
C VAL A 12 -5.03 0.76 -2.49
N VAL A 13 -6.06 0.05 -2.02
CA VAL A 13 -6.94 0.54 -0.96
C VAL A 13 -6.17 0.75 0.35
N GLN A 14 -5.25 -0.14 0.70
CA GLN A 14 -4.38 0.04 1.87
C GLN A 14 -3.47 1.26 1.74
N HIS A 15 -2.89 1.50 0.55
CA HIS A 15 -2.14 2.73 0.29
C HIS A 15 -3.01 3.98 0.46
N GLN A 16 -4.24 3.97 -0.05
CA GLN A 16 -5.18 5.09 0.12
C GLN A 16 -5.45 5.36 1.61
N ARG A 17 -5.60 4.32 2.43
CA ARG A 17 -5.78 4.46 3.88
C ARG A 17 -4.54 5.02 4.56
N LEU A 18 -3.33 4.55 4.20
CA LEU A 18 -2.07 5.14 4.68
C LEU A 18 -2.00 6.64 4.36
N HIS A 19 -2.38 7.03 3.15
CA HIS A 19 -2.39 8.43 2.75
C HIS A 19 -3.43 9.25 3.52
N VAL A 20 -4.68 8.80 3.58
CA VAL A 20 -5.79 9.56 4.19
C VAL A 20 -5.70 9.60 5.71
N GLU A 21 -5.41 8.45 6.35
CA GLU A 21 -5.46 8.31 7.81
C GLU A 21 -4.12 8.70 8.47
N LYS A 22 -2.99 8.54 7.77
CA LYS A 22 -1.65 8.73 8.34
C LYS A 22 -0.80 9.77 7.61
N ARG A 23 -1.27 10.35 6.50
CA ARG A 23 -0.49 11.27 5.65
C ARG A 23 0.84 10.66 5.19
N ILE A 24 0.86 9.35 4.95
CA ILE A 24 2.05 8.62 4.48
C ILE A 24 1.85 8.23 3.01
N LEU A 25 2.87 8.50 2.21
CA LEU A 25 3.02 7.96 0.87
C LEU A 25 3.97 6.77 0.91
N HIS A 26 3.59 5.65 0.29
CA HIS A 26 4.41 4.42 0.30
C HIS A 26 5.71 4.57 -0.50
N GLY A 27 5.64 5.29 -1.63
CA GLY A 27 6.79 5.57 -2.51
C GLY A 27 7.22 4.43 -3.45
N ASP A 28 6.62 3.24 -3.35
CA ASP A 28 6.96 2.08 -4.18
C ASP A 28 5.83 1.03 -4.24
N ILE A 29 4.81 1.32 -5.05
CA ILE A 29 3.71 0.37 -5.28
C ILE A 29 4.09 -0.50 -6.49
N SER A 30 4.69 -1.65 -6.22
CA SER A 30 5.11 -2.64 -7.21
C SER A 30 4.67 -4.04 -6.79
N ASP A 31 4.66 -4.98 -7.73
CA ASP A 31 4.24 -6.37 -7.51
C ASP A 31 5.08 -7.10 -6.46
N VAL A 32 6.36 -6.77 -6.35
CA VAL A 32 7.28 -7.29 -5.31
C VAL A 32 6.89 -6.87 -3.89
N HIS A 33 6.13 -5.78 -3.73
CA HIS A 33 5.66 -5.26 -2.44
C HIS A 33 4.19 -5.60 -2.15
N ILE A 34 3.58 -6.47 -2.95
CA ILE A 34 2.19 -6.93 -2.76
C ILE A 34 2.20 -8.42 -2.43
N VAL A 35 1.81 -8.76 -1.21
CA VAL A 35 1.63 -10.15 -0.78
C VAL A 35 0.17 -10.54 -1.01
N LEU A 36 -0.06 -11.57 -1.84
CA LEU A 36 -1.38 -12.18 -1.98
C LEU A 36 -1.66 -13.06 -0.76
N THR A 37 -2.78 -12.80 -0.09
CA THR A 37 -3.19 -13.50 1.11
C THR A 37 -4.25 -14.55 0.79
N ASN A 38 -4.10 -15.74 1.36
CA ASN A 38 -5.15 -16.76 1.32
C ASN A 38 -6.11 -16.49 2.47
N ASN A 39 -7.34 -16.11 2.16
CA ASN A 39 -8.39 -15.80 3.12
C ASN A 39 -8.56 -16.94 4.15
N THR A 40 -8.13 -16.71 5.38
CA THR A 40 -8.58 -17.49 6.54
C THR A 40 -9.69 -16.70 7.21
N GLU A 41 -10.92 -17.10 6.93
CA GLU A 41 -12.29 -16.77 7.42
C GLU A 41 -12.62 -15.41 8.08
N ASP A 42 -11.68 -14.68 8.69
CA ASP A 42 -11.91 -13.38 9.34
C ASP A 42 -11.36 -12.17 8.57
N ASP A 43 -10.32 -12.35 7.74
CA ASP A 43 -9.79 -11.26 6.90
C ASP A 43 -10.24 -11.43 5.44
N LYS A 44 -10.97 -10.42 4.94
CA LYS A 44 -11.49 -10.38 3.56
C LYS A 44 -10.46 -9.84 2.57
N SER A 45 -9.36 -9.26 3.05
CA SER A 45 -8.31 -8.73 2.19
C SER A 45 -7.56 -9.86 1.50
N ARG A 46 -7.47 -9.79 0.17
CA ARG A 46 -6.77 -10.76 -0.70
C ARG A 46 -5.38 -10.28 -1.11
N GLY A 47 -4.99 -9.10 -0.66
CA GLY A 47 -3.66 -8.54 -0.86
C GLY A 47 -3.25 -7.69 0.33
N MET A 48 -1.95 -7.59 0.58
CA MET A 48 -1.36 -6.72 1.59
C MET A 48 -0.21 -5.94 0.96
N LEU A 49 -0.20 -4.63 1.19
CA LEU A 49 0.92 -3.77 0.81
C LEU A 49 1.97 -3.81 1.92
N ILE A 50 3.20 -4.18 1.57
CA ILE A 50 4.32 -4.34 2.51
C ILE A 50 5.49 -3.44 2.11
N ASP A 51 6.51 -3.37 2.98
CA ASP A 51 7.75 -2.60 2.79
C ASP A 51 7.59 -1.07 2.74
N LEU A 52 7.78 -0.43 3.89
CA LEU A 52 7.72 1.02 4.03
C LEU A 52 9.10 1.69 3.90
N GLY A 53 10.13 1.01 3.40
CA GLY A 53 11.50 1.55 3.31
C GLY A 53 11.63 2.80 2.42
N ARG A 54 10.75 2.94 1.42
CA ARG A 54 10.65 4.11 0.54
C ARG A 54 9.50 5.06 0.91
N SER A 55 8.88 4.85 2.06
CA SER A 55 7.77 5.67 2.51
C SER A 55 8.25 7.01 3.05
N ALA A 56 7.43 8.03 2.85
CA ALA A 56 7.64 9.36 3.39
C ALA A 56 6.32 9.91 3.91
N THR A 57 6.37 10.71 4.97
CA THR A 57 5.20 11.53 5.31
C THR A 57 5.02 12.60 4.24
N LEU A 58 3.79 13.09 4.08
CA LEU A 58 3.50 14.13 3.08
C LEU A 58 4.34 15.38 3.34
N GLU A 59 4.61 15.71 4.60
CA GLU A 59 5.46 16.84 5.00
C GLU A 59 6.91 16.65 4.54
N GLN A 60 7.46 15.44 4.68
CA GLN A 60 8.82 15.13 4.22
C GLN A 60 8.93 15.17 2.70
N ASN A 61 7.92 14.66 1.98
CA ASN A 61 7.90 14.71 0.52
C ASN A 61 7.82 16.14 -0.01
N LEU A 62 6.96 16.97 0.59
CA LEU A 62 6.86 18.40 0.23
C LEU A 62 8.17 19.15 0.52
N ALA A 63 8.88 18.81 1.59
CA ALA A 63 10.19 19.43 1.87
C ALA A 63 11.23 19.03 0.81
N ALA A 64 11.25 17.76 0.39
CA ALA A 64 12.18 17.27 -0.63
C ALA A 64 11.93 17.82 -2.05
N GLU A 65 10.72 18.30 -2.35
CA GLU A 65 10.39 18.94 -3.64
C GLU A 65 10.82 20.40 -3.74
N ASN A 66 11.18 21.04 -2.61
CA ASN A 66 11.52 22.46 -2.54
C ASN A 66 13.03 22.74 -2.35
N ASP A 67 13.86 21.70 -2.30
CA ASP A 67 15.33 21.76 -2.30
C ASP A 67 15.90 21.48 -3.71
#